data_AF-A0A0M4EUS7-F1
#
_entry.id   AF-A0A0M4EUS7-F1
#
_cell.length_a   1.000
_cell.length_b   1.000
_cell.length_c   1.000
_cell.angle_alpha   90.00
_cell.angle_beta   90.00
_cell.angle_gamma   90.00
#
_symmetry.space_group_name_H-M   'P 1'
#
loop_
_entity.id
_entity.type
_entity.pdbx_description
1 polymer ?
#
loop_
_entity_poly.entity_id
_entity_poly.type
_entity_poly.pdbx_seq_one_letter_code
_entity_poly.pdbx_strand_id
1 'polypeptide(L)'
;MCDVAAVQKIANCLGVPTGKVQLNEEQVVTRTSGQNKLVAGFTTILESLARESKSETAQNSTVSREVQAQVYQWIEYAVLYVAPGSKDKHVSKQLLADLNKLFISKSYFVGHFITLADLAVYYAIFDLVKSLTPMDKENYLNLSRWFDHLQQRPEIQQGEPLLNFTTIFLHNWATGTHI
;
A
#
# COMPACT_ATOMS: atom_id res chain seq x y z
N MET A 1 2.18 7.65 -5.68
CA MET A 1 2.74 6.75 -4.65
C MET A 1 4.00 7.31 -3.98
N CYS A 2 5.05 7.75 -4.70
CA CYS A 2 6.06 8.64 -4.09
C CYS A 2 5.57 10.08 -3.97
N ASP A 3 4.36 10.23 -3.45
CA ASP A 3 3.72 11.52 -3.30
C ASP A 3 3.39 11.78 -1.84
N VAL A 4 3.09 13.05 -1.58
CA VAL A 4 2.72 13.55 -0.27
C VAL A 4 1.51 12.79 0.30
N ALA A 5 0.55 12.42 -0.57
CA ALA A 5 -0.68 11.74 -0.18
C ALA A 5 -0.42 10.33 0.38
N ALA A 6 0.44 9.53 -0.27
CA ALA A 6 0.77 8.20 0.23
C ALA A 6 1.50 8.25 1.57
N VAL A 7 2.44 9.19 1.75
CA VAL A 7 3.11 9.40 3.05
C VAL A 7 2.11 9.77 4.13
N GLN A 8 1.15 10.65 3.83
CA GLN A 8 0.09 11.03 4.76
C GLN A 8 -0.78 9.82 5.14
N LYS A 9 -1.23 9.02 4.16
CA LYS A 9 -2.00 7.80 4.42
C LYS A 9 -1.20 6.80 5.27
N ILE A 10 0.07 6.56 4.96
CA ILE A 10 0.89 5.64 5.74
C ILE A 10 1.10 6.17 7.17
N ALA A 11 1.41 7.44 7.35
CA ALA A 11 1.57 8.03 8.69
C ALA A 11 0.28 7.91 9.54
N ASN A 12 -0.88 8.15 8.94
CA ASN A 12 -2.19 7.95 9.58
C ASN A 12 -2.39 6.48 10.01
N CYS A 13 -2.06 5.53 9.12
CA CYS A 13 -2.14 4.10 9.42
C CYS A 13 -1.23 3.70 10.58
N LEU A 14 -0.07 4.34 10.70
CA LEU A 14 0.88 4.11 11.79
C LEU A 14 0.53 4.89 13.06
N GLY A 15 -0.54 5.68 13.07
CA GLY A 15 -0.97 6.46 14.23
C GLY A 15 0.05 7.53 14.67
N VAL A 16 0.84 8.05 13.73
CA VAL A 16 1.87 9.09 14.00
C VAL A 16 1.54 10.40 13.28
N PRO A 17 1.86 11.56 13.87
CA PRO A 17 1.68 12.83 13.19
C PRO A 17 2.60 12.92 11.98
N THR A 18 2.02 13.17 10.81
CA THR A 18 2.76 13.22 9.55
C THR A 18 3.76 14.37 9.49
N GLY A 19 3.51 15.46 10.22
CA GLY A 19 4.33 16.67 10.13
C GLY A 19 4.17 17.37 8.78
N LYS A 20 5.12 18.23 8.42
CA LYS A 20 5.08 18.93 7.12
C LYS A 20 5.72 18.05 6.05
N VAL A 21 4.93 17.62 5.06
CA VAL A 21 5.41 16.83 3.92
C VAL A 21 5.29 17.65 2.64
N GLN A 22 6.39 17.74 1.88
CA GLN A 22 6.47 18.54 0.66
C GLN A 22 7.49 17.93 -0.32
N LEU A 23 7.38 18.26 -1.60
CA LEU A 23 8.41 17.94 -2.60
C LEU A 23 9.51 19.01 -2.55
N ASN A 24 10.76 18.59 -2.66
CA ASN A 24 11.89 19.51 -2.87
C ASN A 24 12.00 19.92 -4.35
N GLU A 25 13.02 20.73 -4.67
CA GLU A 25 13.30 21.19 -6.05
C GLU A 25 13.53 20.01 -7.03
N GLU A 26 14.06 18.90 -6.54
CA GLU A 26 14.35 17.67 -7.29
C GLU A 26 13.15 16.70 -7.36
N GLN A 27 11.95 17.11 -6.93
CA GLN A 27 10.74 16.27 -6.87
C GLN A 27 10.85 15.05 -5.93
N VAL A 28 11.75 15.12 -4.94
CA VAL A 28 11.89 14.13 -3.88
C VAL A 28 11.01 14.53 -2.69
N VAL A 29 10.27 13.57 -2.14
CA VAL A 29 9.44 13.80 -0.95
C VAL A 29 10.33 14.06 0.27
N THR A 30 10.01 15.12 1.00
CA THR A 30 10.64 15.51 2.25
C THR A 30 9.62 15.62 3.36
N ARG A 31 9.99 15.24 4.59
CA ARG A 31 9.20 15.36 5.80
C ARG A 31 9.97 16.15 6.86
N THR A 32 9.32 17.15 7.45
CA THR A 32 9.80 17.80 8.67
C THR A 32 8.99 17.29 9.85
N SER A 33 9.63 16.52 10.73
CA SER A 33 9.02 16.02 11.97
C SER A 33 8.90 17.14 13.01
N GLY A 34 8.05 16.97 14.03
CA GLY A 34 7.84 17.96 15.10
C GLY A 34 9.10 18.32 15.89
N GLN A 35 10.15 17.51 15.81
CA GLN A 35 11.49 17.79 16.36
C GLN A 35 12.40 18.62 15.43
N ASN A 36 11.83 19.23 14.39
CA ASN A 36 12.52 20.03 13.36
C ASN A 36 13.61 19.26 12.58
N LYS A 37 13.52 17.92 12.58
CA LYS A 37 14.40 17.06 11.79
C LYS A 37 13.81 16.89 10.38
N LEU A 38 14.58 17.30 9.38
CA LEU A 38 14.25 17.11 7.96
C LEU A 38 14.74 15.71 7.52
N VAL A 39 13.83 14.94 6.91
CA VAL A 39 14.11 13.63 6.31
C VAL A 39 13.67 13.67 4.84
N ALA A 40 14.50 13.20 3.92
CA ALA A 40 14.25 13.21 2.49
C ALA A 40 14.32 11.79 1.91
N GLY A 41 13.41 11.47 0.99
CA GLY A 41 13.25 10.16 0.38
C GLY A 41 12.05 9.40 0.95
N PHE A 42 11.32 8.69 0.09
CA PHE A 42 10.11 7.98 0.52
C PHE A 42 10.42 6.90 1.57
N THR A 43 11.41 6.05 1.30
CA THR A 43 11.80 4.94 2.18
C THR A 43 12.31 5.41 3.54
N THR A 44 13.18 6.41 3.56
CA THR A 44 13.73 7.01 4.80
C THR A 44 12.65 7.69 5.63
N ILE A 45 11.66 8.32 4.99
CA ILE A 45 10.50 8.89 5.67
C ILE A 45 9.67 7.78 6.32
N LEU A 46 9.38 6.70 5.60
CA LEU A 46 8.63 5.55 6.13
C LEU A 46 9.35 4.89 7.32
N GLU A 47 10.67 4.73 7.25
CA GLU A 47 11.48 4.23 8.37
C GLU A 47 11.45 5.18 9.58
N SER A 48 11.50 6.50 9.35
CA SER A 48 11.35 7.49 10.41
C SER A 48 9.98 7.40 11.08
N LEU A 49 8.91 7.24 10.29
CA LEU A 49 7.55 7.09 10.80
C LEU A 49 7.38 5.79 11.60
N ALA A 50 7.94 4.68 11.13
CA ALA A 50 7.90 3.41 11.86
C ALA A 50 8.64 3.51 13.20
N ARG A 51 9.77 4.22 13.26
CA ARG A 51 10.51 4.44 14.51
C ARG A 51 9.73 5.27 15.53
N GLU A 52 8.90 6.20 15.05
CA GLU A 52 8.04 7.05 15.89
C GLU A 52 6.74 6.34 16.33
N SER A 53 6.37 5.25 15.65
CA SER A 53 5.09 4.56 15.82
C SER A 53 5.16 3.42 16.84
N LYS A 54 4.04 3.19 17.53
CA LYS A 54 3.80 2.01 18.38
C LYS A 54 2.82 1.01 17.75
N SER A 55 2.42 1.23 16.50
CA SER A 55 1.52 0.33 15.79
C SER A 55 2.16 -1.04 15.57
N GLU A 56 1.33 -2.08 15.50
CA GLU A 56 1.81 -3.43 15.19
C GLU A 56 2.51 -3.45 13.82
N THR A 57 1.96 -2.76 12.81
CA THR A 57 2.58 -2.66 11.47
C THR A 57 4.01 -2.09 11.51
N ALA A 58 4.25 -1.06 12.33
CA ALA A 58 5.59 -0.52 12.51
C ALA A 58 6.53 -1.53 13.20
N GLN A 59 6.08 -2.12 14.30
CA GLN A 59 6.87 -3.09 15.07
C GLN A 59 7.21 -4.34 14.24
N ASN A 60 6.24 -4.85 13.48
CA ASN A 60 6.41 -5.97 12.55
C ASN A 60 7.43 -5.66 11.44
N SER A 61 7.55 -4.39 11.06
CA SER A 61 8.50 -3.95 10.01
C SER A 61 9.95 -3.88 10.50
N THR A 62 10.18 -3.84 11.81
CA THR A 62 11.51 -3.65 12.42
C THR A 62 11.88 -4.74 13.43
N VAL A 63 11.20 -5.89 13.38
CA VAL A 63 11.40 -6.97 14.37
C VAL A 63 12.82 -7.56 14.34
N SER A 64 13.43 -7.67 13.16
CA SER A 64 14.80 -8.11 12.97
C SER A 64 15.45 -7.35 11.81
N ARG A 65 16.78 -7.41 11.70
CA ARG A 65 17.51 -6.75 10.60
C ARG A 65 17.16 -7.35 9.24
N GLU A 66 16.92 -8.66 9.19
CA GLU A 66 16.53 -9.38 7.98
C GLU A 66 15.14 -8.93 7.52
N VAL A 67 14.17 -8.82 8.44
CA VAL A 67 12.83 -8.32 8.14
C VAL A 67 12.90 -6.86 7.68
N GLN A 68 13.66 -6.02 8.39
CA GLN A 68 13.82 -4.62 8.01
C GLN A 68 14.41 -4.47 6.60
N ALA A 69 15.43 -5.26 6.26
CA ALA A 69 16.04 -5.25 4.92
C ALA A 69 15.06 -5.71 3.83
N GLN A 70 14.24 -6.74 4.10
CA GLN A 70 13.20 -7.19 3.18
C GLN A 70 12.11 -6.14 2.98
N VAL A 71 11.66 -5.50 4.07
CA VAL A 71 10.69 -4.39 4.00
C VAL A 71 11.25 -3.24 3.18
N TYR A 72 12.50 -2.84 3.44
CA TYR A 72 13.19 -1.81 2.67
C TYR A 72 13.22 -2.15 1.17
N GLN A 73 13.61 -3.39 0.82
CA GLN A 73 13.64 -3.86 -0.56
C GLN A 73 12.27 -3.76 -1.25
N TRP A 74 11.20 -4.14 -0.55
CA TRP A 74 9.85 -4.04 -1.11
C TRP A 74 9.39 -2.60 -1.27
N ILE A 75 9.73 -1.70 -0.34
CA ILE A 75 9.42 -0.27 -0.48
C ILE A 75 10.13 0.29 -1.72
N GLU A 76 11.43 0.04 -1.89
CA GLU A 76 12.18 0.46 -3.08
C GLU A 76 11.59 -0.12 -4.37
N TYR A 77 11.27 -1.42 -4.37
CA TYR A 77 10.60 -2.04 -5.51
C TYR A 77 9.27 -1.35 -5.82
N ALA A 78 8.51 -1.00 -4.79
CA ALA A 78 7.23 -0.37 -4.93
C ALA A 78 7.36 1.06 -5.51
N VAL A 79 8.39 1.80 -5.11
CA VAL A 79 8.73 3.13 -5.65
C VAL A 79 9.19 3.06 -7.10
N LEU A 80 10.13 2.17 -7.41
CA LEU A 80 10.83 2.14 -8.70
C LEU A 80 10.03 1.41 -9.79
N TYR A 81 9.23 0.40 -9.45
CA TYR A 81 8.59 -0.48 -10.43
C TYR A 81 7.08 -0.53 -10.28
N VAL A 82 6.56 -0.71 -9.06
CA VAL A 82 5.10 -0.88 -8.88
C VAL A 82 4.35 0.42 -9.18
N ALA A 83 4.80 1.55 -8.65
CA ALA A 83 4.10 2.82 -8.81
C ALA A 83 4.15 3.40 -10.24
N PRO A 84 5.27 3.31 -10.99
CA PRO A 84 5.26 3.65 -12.40
C PRO A 84 4.51 2.59 -13.23
N GLY A 85 4.73 1.31 -12.93
CA GLY A 85 4.12 0.18 -13.66
C GLY A 85 2.61 0.12 -13.50
N SER A 86 2.05 0.61 -12.38
CA SER A 86 0.60 0.65 -12.17
C SER A 86 -0.12 1.65 -13.08
N LYS A 87 0.61 2.61 -13.65
CA LYS A 87 0.10 3.63 -14.58
C LYS A 87 0.26 3.24 -16.05
N ASP A 88 1.11 2.27 -16.35
CA ASP A 88 1.34 1.80 -17.71
C ASP A 88 0.43 0.61 -18.03
N LYS A 89 -0.29 0.65 -19.15
CA LYS A 89 -1.29 -0.36 -19.52
C LYS A 89 -0.70 -1.76 -19.74
N HIS A 90 0.51 -1.86 -20.27
CA HIS A 90 1.14 -3.15 -20.57
C HIS A 90 1.86 -3.70 -19.35
N VAL A 91 2.59 -2.85 -18.63
CA VAL A 91 3.31 -3.24 -17.41
C VAL A 91 2.33 -3.58 -16.29
N SER A 92 1.24 -2.83 -16.12
CA SER A 92 0.23 -3.10 -15.08
C SER A 92 -0.36 -4.51 -15.16
N LYS A 93 -0.65 -5.01 -16.38
CA LYS A 93 -1.16 -6.38 -16.55
C LYS A 93 -0.17 -7.44 -16.06
N GLN A 94 1.11 -7.26 -16.39
CA GLN A 94 2.18 -8.17 -15.95
C GLN A 94 2.41 -8.05 -14.44
N LEU A 95 2.43 -6.82 -13.92
CA LEU A 95 2.55 -6.53 -12.49
C LEU A 95 1.44 -7.22 -11.68
N LEU A 96 0.18 -7.11 -12.10
CA LEU A 96 -0.95 -7.79 -11.44
C LEU A 96 -0.80 -9.31 -11.48
N ALA A 97 -0.34 -9.87 -12.61
CA ALA A 97 -0.10 -11.32 -12.73
C ALA A 97 1.03 -11.80 -11.79
N ASP A 98 2.12 -11.04 -11.69
CA ASP A 98 3.26 -11.36 -10.84
C ASP A 98 2.90 -11.26 -9.35
N LEU A 99 2.17 -10.21 -8.96
CA LEU A 99 1.65 -10.08 -7.59
C LEU A 99 0.64 -11.19 -7.27
N ASN A 100 -0.26 -11.53 -8.19
CA ASN A 100 -1.19 -12.63 -8.00
C ASN A 100 -0.46 -13.97 -7.82
N LYS A 101 0.63 -14.20 -8.56
CA LYS A 101 1.48 -15.39 -8.40
C LYS A 101 2.22 -15.38 -7.06
N LEU A 102 2.72 -14.22 -6.62
CA LEU A 102 3.38 -14.06 -5.32
C LEU A 102 2.46 -14.46 -4.17
N PHE A 103 1.20 -14.01 -4.20
CA PHE A 103 0.22 -14.27 -3.14
C PHE A 103 -0.40 -15.67 -3.16
N ILE A 104 0.04 -16.56 -4.07
CA ILE A 104 -0.30 -18.00 -4.00
C ILE A 104 0.27 -18.63 -2.73
N SER A 105 1.54 -18.31 -2.40
CA SER A 105 2.25 -18.90 -1.27
C SER A 105 2.46 -17.94 -0.10
N LYS A 106 1.99 -16.69 -0.22
CA LYS A 106 2.20 -15.64 0.78
C LYS A 106 0.89 -15.00 1.22
N SER A 107 0.81 -14.69 2.51
CA SER A 107 -0.26 -13.85 3.07
C SER A 107 0.06 -12.36 2.97
N TYR A 108 1.33 -11.99 3.08
CA TYR A 108 1.87 -10.63 3.09
C TYR A 108 3.23 -10.60 2.36
N PHE A 109 3.75 -9.41 2.06
CA PHE A 109 5.05 -9.30 1.37
C PHE A 109 6.22 -9.87 2.20
N VAL A 110 6.21 -9.59 3.51
CA VAL A 110 7.28 -9.97 4.44
C VAL A 110 6.70 -10.71 5.65
N GLY A 111 7.19 -11.93 5.89
CA GLY A 111 6.78 -12.75 7.03
C GLY A 111 5.29 -13.11 7.03
N HIS A 112 4.67 -12.99 8.20
CA HIS A 112 3.30 -13.43 8.47
C HIS A 112 2.39 -12.31 9.00
N PHE A 113 2.84 -11.06 8.97
CA PHE A 113 2.11 -9.90 9.45
C PHE A 113 2.15 -8.76 8.44
N ILE A 114 1.20 -7.83 8.54
CA ILE A 114 1.23 -6.59 7.75
C ILE A 114 2.45 -5.78 8.15
N THR A 115 3.22 -5.35 7.15
CA THR A 115 4.40 -4.48 7.31
C THR A 115 4.26 -3.23 6.44
N LEU A 116 5.23 -2.31 6.53
CA LEU A 116 5.31 -1.17 5.62
C LEU A 116 5.42 -1.57 4.15
N ALA A 117 5.92 -2.78 3.84
CA ALA A 117 5.96 -3.29 2.47
C ALA A 117 4.54 -3.43 1.89
N ASP A 118 3.62 -4.00 2.68
CA ASP A 118 2.23 -4.16 2.28
C ASP A 118 1.55 -2.80 2.09
N LEU A 119 1.75 -1.86 3.03
CA LEU A 119 1.19 -0.52 2.91
C LEU A 119 1.72 0.22 1.68
N ALA A 120 3.03 0.16 1.43
CA ALA A 120 3.64 0.79 0.27
C ALA A 120 2.98 0.27 -1.01
N VAL A 121 3.00 -1.06 -1.24
CA VAL A 121 2.44 -1.64 -2.47
C VAL A 121 0.93 -1.40 -2.57
N TYR A 122 0.18 -1.53 -1.47
CA TYR A 122 -1.27 -1.31 -1.44
C TYR A 122 -1.64 0.08 -1.96
N TYR A 123 -1.02 1.13 -1.44
CA TYR A 123 -1.28 2.48 -1.91
C TYR A 123 -0.71 2.77 -3.30
N ALA A 124 0.28 2.01 -3.80
CA ALA A 124 0.74 2.13 -5.19
C ALA A 124 -0.25 1.64 -6.23
N ILE A 125 -0.95 0.55 -5.91
CA ILE A 125 -1.83 -0.13 -6.85
C ILE A 125 -3.30 0.13 -6.56
N PHE A 126 -3.63 0.94 -5.55
CA PHE A 126 -5.01 1.22 -5.16
C PHE A 126 -5.88 1.66 -6.34
N ASP A 127 -5.45 2.68 -7.10
CA ASP A 127 -6.20 3.19 -8.25
C ASP A 127 -6.27 2.16 -9.40
N LEU A 128 -5.20 1.39 -9.59
CA LEU A 128 -5.17 0.31 -10.59
C LEU A 128 -6.21 -0.77 -10.23
N VAL A 129 -6.20 -1.26 -8.99
CA VAL A 129 -7.14 -2.29 -8.52
C VAL A 129 -8.58 -1.77 -8.52
N LYS A 130 -8.78 -0.48 -8.20
CA LYS A 130 -10.08 0.20 -8.31
C LYS A 130 -10.61 0.23 -9.75
N SER A 131 -9.73 0.36 -10.73
CA SER A 131 -10.09 0.39 -12.16
C SER A 131 -10.42 -0.98 -12.75
N LEU A 132 -10.10 -2.08 -12.05
CA LEU A 132 -10.34 -3.44 -12.53
C LEU A 132 -11.82 -3.79 -12.59
N THR A 133 -12.22 -4.47 -13.66
CA THR A 133 -13.57 -5.05 -13.75
C THR A 133 -13.72 -6.19 -12.74
N PRO A 134 -14.95 -6.58 -12.37
CA PRO A 134 -15.17 -7.77 -11.55
C PRO A 134 -14.50 -9.04 -12.12
N MET A 135 -14.55 -9.22 -13.44
CA MET A 135 -13.91 -10.34 -14.12
C MET A 135 -12.38 -10.29 -14.04
N ASP A 136 -11.77 -9.11 -14.13
CA ASP A 136 -10.32 -8.97 -13.91
C ASP A 136 -9.95 -9.36 -12.48
N LYS A 137 -10.73 -8.92 -11.48
CA LYS A 137 -10.50 -9.26 -10.07
C LYS A 137 -10.60 -10.76 -9.81
N GLU A 138 -11.48 -11.48 -10.51
CA GLU A 138 -11.57 -12.94 -10.47
C GLU A 138 -10.31 -13.61 -11.04
N ASN A 139 -9.75 -13.07 -12.13
CA ASN A 139 -8.49 -13.56 -12.71
C ASN A 139 -7.29 -13.38 -11.77
N TYR A 140 -7.36 -12.44 -10.82
CA TYR A 140 -6.31 -12.14 -9.85
C TYR A 140 -6.71 -12.50 -8.41
N LEU A 141 -7.34 -13.66 -8.21
CA LEU A 141 -7.94 -14.06 -6.92
C LEU A 141 -7.03 -13.90 -5.70
N ASN A 142 -5.74 -14.27 -5.78
CA ASN A 142 -4.84 -14.20 -4.62
C ASN A 142 -4.45 -12.77 -4.28
N LEU A 143 -4.26 -11.93 -5.31
CA LEU A 143 -4.04 -10.50 -5.14
C LEU A 143 -5.31 -9.83 -4.58
N SER A 144 -6.47 -10.15 -5.15
CA SER A 144 -7.78 -9.68 -4.69
C SER A 144 -8.01 -10.03 -3.22
N ARG A 145 -7.69 -11.25 -2.79
CA ARG A 145 -7.75 -11.68 -1.38
C ARG A 145 -6.86 -10.82 -0.48
N TRP A 146 -5.60 -10.61 -0.87
CA TRP A 146 -4.69 -9.77 -0.07
C TRP A 146 -5.18 -8.33 0.00
N PHE A 147 -5.62 -7.76 -1.13
CA PHE A 147 -6.10 -6.39 -1.19
C PHE A 147 -7.37 -6.21 -0.35
N ASP A 148 -8.33 -7.14 -0.49
CA ASP A 148 -9.56 -7.14 0.28
C ASP A 148 -9.25 -7.23 1.78
N HIS A 149 -8.34 -8.12 2.19
CA HIS A 149 -7.94 -8.23 3.58
C HIS A 149 -7.38 -6.92 4.16
N LEU A 150 -6.59 -6.18 3.39
CA LEU A 150 -6.01 -4.91 3.83
C LEU A 150 -7.07 -3.80 3.93
N GLN A 151 -7.96 -3.66 2.94
CA GLN A 151 -8.96 -2.58 2.96
C GLN A 151 -10.00 -2.73 4.08
N GLN A 152 -10.16 -3.92 4.68
CA GLN A 152 -11.05 -4.11 5.84
C GLN A 152 -10.47 -3.51 7.14
N ARG A 153 -9.21 -3.07 7.15
CA ARG A 153 -8.57 -2.41 8.29
C ARG A 153 -8.92 -0.91 8.26
N PRO A 154 -9.65 -0.37 9.25
CA PRO A 154 -10.04 1.05 9.25
C PRO A 154 -8.86 2.02 9.11
N GLU A 155 -7.72 1.68 9.73
CA GLU A 155 -6.48 2.44 9.69
C GLU A 155 -5.82 2.48 8.30
N ILE A 156 -6.08 1.48 7.44
CA ILE A 156 -5.63 1.43 6.04
C ILE A 156 -6.68 2.05 5.12
N GLN A 157 -7.95 1.76 5.33
CA GLN A 157 -9.06 2.26 4.51
C GLN A 157 -9.19 3.78 4.57
N GLN A 158 -9.10 4.36 5.78
CA GLN A 158 -9.20 5.81 6.03
C GLN A 158 -10.43 6.48 5.39
N GLY A 159 -11.56 5.75 5.37
CA GLY A 159 -12.82 6.24 4.81
C GLY A 159 -12.94 6.17 3.28
N GLU A 160 -11.95 5.60 2.58
CA GLU A 160 -12.09 5.30 1.16
C GLU A 160 -13.19 4.25 0.93
N PRO A 161 -13.98 4.33 -0.17
CA PRO A 161 -14.98 3.33 -0.48
C PRO A 161 -14.37 1.92 -0.60
N LEU A 162 -14.98 0.93 0.06
CA LEU A 162 -14.56 -0.45 -0.05
C LEU A 162 -14.76 -0.95 -1.49
N LEU A 163 -13.69 -1.47 -2.08
CA LEU A 163 -13.75 -2.09 -3.39
C LEU A 163 -14.46 -3.45 -3.26
N ASN A 164 -15.47 -3.68 -4.09
CA ASN A 164 -16.15 -4.96 -4.10
C ASN A 164 -15.29 -6.02 -4.83
N PHE A 165 -15.06 -7.15 -4.15
CA PHE A 165 -14.37 -8.35 -4.66
C PHE A 165 -15.27 -9.59 -4.67
N THR A 166 -16.58 -9.41 -4.44
CA THR A 166 -17.55 -10.50 -4.45
C THR A 166 -17.75 -11.01 -5.88
N THR A 167 -17.59 -12.31 -6.08
CA THR A 167 -17.77 -13.01 -7.38
C THR A 167 -19.24 -13.29 -7.70
N ILE A 168 -20.13 -13.04 -6.75
CA ILE A 168 -21.58 -13.16 -6.94
C ILE A 168 -22.08 -11.92 -7.69
N PHE A 169 -22.21 -12.04 -9.01
CA PHE A 169 -22.77 -11.01 -9.90
C PHE A 169 -24.15 -10.48 -9.46
N LEU A 170 -24.90 -11.26 -8.66
CA LEU A 170 -26.23 -10.92 -8.17
C LEU A 170 -26.24 -9.87 -7.04
N HIS A 171 -25.13 -9.55 -6.38
CA HIS A 171 -25.14 -8.60 -5.26
C HIS A 171 -25.60 -7.19 -5.68
N ASN A 172 -25.22 -6.77 -6.89
CA ASN A 172 -25.64 -5.48 -7.46
C ASN A 172 -27.10 -5.48 -7.97
N TRP A 173 -27.72 -6.66 -8.09
CA TRP A 173 -29.13 -6.83 -8.49
C TRP A 173 -30.05 -7.10 -7.30
N ALA A 174 -29.53 -7.67 -6.21
CA ALA A 174 -30.30 -8.00 -5.02
C ALA A 174 -30.53 -6.78 -4.12
N THR A 175 -29.62 -5.81 -4.14
CA THR A 175 -29.86 -4.49 -3.58
C THR A 175 -30.51 -3.66 -4.68
N GLY A 176 -31.83 -3.45 -4.60
CA GLY A 176 -32.58 -2.62 -5.55
C GLY A 176 -32.21 -1.13 -5.52
N THR A 177 -30.93 -0.79 -5.33
CA THR A 177 -30.40 0.57 -5.39
C THR A 177 -29.95 0.87 -6.82
N HIS A 178 -30.94 1.09 -7.69
CA HIS A 178 -30.78 2.04 -8.78
C HIS A 178 -30.95 3.44 -8.22
N ILE A 179 -29.84 4.13 -7.88
CA ILE A 179 -29.69 5.60 -7.92
C ILE A 179 -28.25 5.91 -8.30
#